data_AF-A0A950Z886-F1
#
_entry.id   AF-A0A950Z886-F1
#
_cell.length_a   1.000
_cell.length_b   1.000
_cell.length_c   1.000
_cell.angle_alpha   90.00
_cell.angle_beta   90.00
_cell.angle_gamma   90.00
#
_symmetry.space_group_name_H-M   'P 1'
#
loop_
_entity.id
_entity.type
_entity.pdbx_description
1 polymer ?
#
loop_
_entity_poly.entity_id
_entity_poly.type
_entity_poly.pdbx_seq_one_letter_code
_entity_poly.pdbx_strand_id
1 'polypeptide(L)'
;MAKPFRLQAPWLAEADATSKGWVTVAAALLFWLIAWLDYAVGYEISLQVFYLIPIVMVAWFVGRWIAMVLSVSSAAAWAIGSFAPKTFVAHPLIVGWNALMALGFSVVVA
;
A
#
# COMPACT_ATOMS: atom_id res chain seq x y z
N MET A 1 -12.79 21.86 26.85
CA MET A 1 -12.20 20.51 26.71
C MET A 1 -13.21 19.66 25.92
N ALA A 2 -13.14 19.67 24.58
CA ALA A 2 -14.12 18.99 23.74
C ALA A 2 -13.80 17.49 23.70
N LYS A 3 -14.77 16.64 24.07
CA LYS A 3 -14.68 15.19 23.86
C LYS A 3 -14.60 14.93 22.35
N PRO A 4 -13.66 14.09 21.85
CA PRO A 4 -13.61 13.80 20.44
C PRO A 4 -14.87 13.02 20.05
N PHE A 5 -15.45 13.40 18.91
CA PHE A 5 -16.59 12.78 18.26
C PHE A 5 -16.24 11.32 17.90
N ARG A 6 -16.43 10.39 18.84
CA ARG A 6 -16.41 8.95 18.53
C ARG A 6 -17.75 8.62 17.88
N LEU A 7 -17.73 8.40 16.58
CA LEU A 7 -18.82 7.71 15.87
C LEU A 7 -19.02 6.36 16.59
N GLN A 8 -20.11 6.22 17.37
CA GLN A 8 -20.47 4.99 18.07
C GLN A 8 -21.19 4.06 17.10
N ALA A 9 -20.51 3.69 16.03
CA ALA A 9 -21.07 2.77 15.07
C ALA A 9 -20.68 1.34 15.44
N PRO A 10 -21.62 0.40 15.51
CA PRO A 10 -21.34 -0.98 15.95
C PRO A 10 -20.28 -1.68 15.09
N TRP A 11 -20.19 -1.35 13.79
CA TRP A 11 -19.14 -1.87 12.90
C TRP A 11 -17.72 -1.43 13.26
N LEU A 12 -17.55 -0.37 14.07
CA LEU A 12 -16.24 0.03 14.61
C LEU A 12 -15.82 -0.82 15.80
N ALA A 13 -16.77 -1.35 16.58
CA ALA A 13 -16.48 -2.24 17.71
C ALA A 13 -16.00 -3.62 17.25
N GLU A 14 -16.55 -4.12 16.14
CA GLU A 14 -16.07 -5.35 15.48
C GLU A 14 -14.66 -5.17 14.92
N ALA A 15 -14.32 -3.97 14.45
CA ALA A 15 -12.97 -3.67 13.97
C ALA A 15 -11.92 -3.74 15.10
N ASP A 16 -12.26 -3.26 16.31
CA ASP A 16 -11.39 -3.34 17.47
C ASP A 16 -11.16 -4.79 17.97
N ALA A 17 -12.08 -5.71 17.68
CA ALA A 17 -11.97 -7.13 18.04
C ALA A 17 -11.06 -7.94 17.09
N THR A 18 -10.61 -7.35 15.99
CA THR A 18 -9.83 -8.04 14.96
C THR A 18 -8.38 -8.24 15.40
N SER A 19 -7.83 -9.46 15.21
CA SER A 19 -6.44 -9.75 15.54
C SER A 19 -5.47 -9.00 14.63
N LYS A 20 -4.74 -8.03 15.21
CA LYS A 20 -3.72 -7.22 14.53
C LYS A 20 -2.65 -8.08 13.84
N GLY A 21 -2.27 -9.20 14.46
CA GLY A 21 -1.29 -10.13 13.92
C GLY A 21 -1.76 -10.77 12.62
N TRP A 22 -2.98 -11.30 12.60
CA TRP A 22 -3.57 -11.89 11.39
C TRP A 22 -3.73 -10.87 10.27
N VAL A 23 -4.18 -9.65 10.58
CA VAL A 23 -4.28 -8.58 9.57
C VAL A 23 -2.92 -8.24 8.98
N THR A 24 -1.88 -8.16 9.83
CA THR A 24 -0.51 -7.85 9.37
C THR A 24 0.01 -8.93 8.42
N VAL A 25 -0.18 -10.21 8.78
CA VAL A 25 0.24 -11.34 7.93
C VAL A 25 -0.54 -11.36 6.62
N ALA A 26 -1.87 -11.21 6.68
CA ALA A 26 -2.72 -11.19 5.48
C ALA A 26 -2.35 -10.02 4.54
N ALA A 27 -2.15 -8.82 5.09
CA ALA A 27 -1.74 -7.65 4.33
C ALA A 27 -0.34 -7.82 3.71
N ALA A 28 0.60 -8.43 4.44
CA ALA A 28 1.93 -8.73 3.92
C ALA A 28 1.89 -9.75 2.78
N LEU A 29 1.12 -10.84 2.91
CA LEU A 29 0.94 -11.83 1.86
C LEU A 29 0.30 -11.22 0.61
N LEU A 30 -0.74 -10.40 0.80
CA LEU A 30 -1.41 -9.70 -0.29
C LEU A 30 -0.47 -8.70 -0.97
N PHE A 31 0.32 -7.95 -0.20
CA PHE A 31 1.35 -7.05 -0.74
C PHE A 31 2.34 -7.81 -1.64
N TRP A 32 2.90 -8.92 -1.17
CA TRP A 32 3.86 -9.70 -1.94
C TRP A 32 3.23 -10.32 -3.20
N LEU A 33 1.98 -10.76 -3.12
CA LEU A 33 1.24 -11.23 -4.28
C LEU A 33 1.07 -10.13 -5.34
N ILE A 34 0.64 -8.93 -4.92
CA ILE A 34 0.48 -7.78 -5.82
C ILE A 34 1.82 -7.39 -6.43
N ALA A 35 2.88 -7.31 -5.62
CA ALA A 35 4.22 -6.98 -6.10
C ALA A 35 4.74 -7.99 -7.13
N TRP A 36 4.49 -9.28 -6.91
CA TRP A 36 4.83 -10.32 -7.87
C TRP A 36 4.03 -10.19 -9.17
N LEU A 37 2.72 -9.92 -9.09
CA LEU A 37 1.87 -9.68 -10.25
C LEU A 37 2.29 -8.43 -11.03
N ASP A 38 2.57 -7.33 -10.34
CA ASP A 38 3.01 -6.05 -10.92
C ASP A 38 4.34 -6.25 -11.68
N TYR A 39 5.26 -7.02 -11.09
CA TYR A 39 6.48 -7.44 -11.77
C TYR A 39 6.20 -8.33 -12.99
N ALA A 40 5.24 -9.25 -12.91
CA ALA A 40 4.94 -10.22 -13.97
C ALA A 40 4.23 -9.59 -15.18
N VAL A 41 3.27 -8.70 -14.94
CA VAL A 41 2.51 -7.98 -15.98
C VAL A 41 3.40 -7.00 -16.75
N GLY A 42 4.45 -6.48 -16.10
CA GLY A 42 5.44 -5.62 -16.72
C GLY A 42 5.02 -4.15 -16.73
N TYR A 43 5.83 -3.32 -17.38
CA TYR A 43 5.73 -1.85 -17.29
C TYR A 43 4.46 -1.26 -17.92
N GLU A 44 3.79 -1.99 -18.80
CA GLU A 44 2.68 -1.46 -19.61
C GLU A 44 1.41 -1.18 -18.78
N ILE A 45 1.22 -1.89 -17.67
CA ILE A 45 0.03 -1.74 -16.81
C ILE A 45 0.48 -1.56 -15.37
N SER A 46 0.10 -0.43 -14.76
CA SER A 46 0.37 -0.18 -13.34
C SER A 46 -0.69 -0.84 -12.46
N LEU A 47 -0.25 -1.65 -11.47
CA LEU A 47 -1.14 -2.23 -10.46
C LEU A 47 -1.19 -1.39 -9.16
N GLN A 48 -0.84 -0.10 -9.22
CA GLN A 48 -0.72 0.78 -8.04
C GLN A 48 -1.97 0.80 -7.16
N VAL A 49 -3.16 0.80 -7.76
CA VAL A 49 -4.44 0.84 -7.03
C VAL A 49 -4.62 -0.38 -6.13
N PHE A 50 -4.09 -1.54 -6.52
CA PHE A 50 -4.23 -2.77 -5.74
C PHE A 50 -3.40 -2.73 -4.46
N TYR A 51 -2.27 -2.02 -4.46
CA TYR A 51 -1.46 -1.82 -3.25
C TYR A 51 -2.21 -1.05 -2.15
N LEU A 52 -3.26 -0.29 -2.48
CA LEU A 52 -4.07 0.41 -1.49
C LEU A 52 -4.86 -0.56 -0.59
N ILE A 53 -5.22 -1.75 -1.09
CA ILE A 53 -5.99 -2.73 -0.32
C ILE A 53 -5.23 -3.14 0.96
N PRO A 54 -4.00 -3.69 0.89
CA PRO A 54 -3.28 -4.06 2.09
C PRO A 54 -2.88 -2.84 2.95
N ILE A 55 -2.69 -1.65 2.36
CA ILE A 55 -2.40 -0.40 3.09
C ILE A 55 -3.60 0.02 3.96
N VAL A 56 -4.80 0.08 3.38
CA VAL A 56 -6.04 0.41 4.12
C VAL A 56 -6.28 -0.60 5.25
N MET A 57 -6.04 -1.89 4.99
CA MET A 57 -6.17 -2.92 6.02
C MET A 57 -5.27 -2.63 7.23
N VAL A 58 -3.98 -2.37 7.02
CA VAL A 58 -3.09 -2.09 8.16
C VAL A 58 -3.35 -0.71 8.77
N ALA A 59 -3.76 0.29 7.99
CA ALA A 59 -4.12 1.62 8.49
C ALA A 59 -5.30 1.56 9.46
N TRP A 60 -6.33 0.79 9.10
CA TRP A 60 -7.58 0.70 9.86
C TRP A 60 -7.47 -0.18 11.12
N PHE A 61 -6.77 -1.32 11.05
CA PHE A 61 -6.78 -2.32 12.13
C PHE A 61 -5.49 -2.37 12.95
N VAL A 62 -4.35 -1.97 12.39
CA VAL A 62 -3.03 -2.14 13.04
C VAL A 62 -2.49 -0.80 13.52
N GLY A 63 -2.43 0.19 12.62
CA GLY A 63 -2.07 1.58 12.92
C GLY A 63 -1.22 2.23 11.82
N ARG A 64 -1.19 3.57 11.86
CA ARG A 64 -0.56 4.42 10.82
C ARG A 64 0.89 4.07 10.49
N TRP A 65 1.68 3.64 11.47
CA TRP A 65 3.12 3.41 11.26
C TRP A 65 3.38 2.21 10.35
N ILE A 66 2.59 1.15 10.52
CA ILE A 66 2.71 -0.04 9.66
C ILE A 66 2.16 0.26 8.27
N ALA A 67 1.10 1.08 8.17
CA ALA A 67 0.60 1.58 6.89
C ALA A 67 1.65 2.41 6.14
N MET A 68 2.32 3.35 6.82
CA MET A 68 3.40 4.15 6.22
C MET A 68 4.54 3.29 5.68
N VAL A 69 4.99 2.29 6.44
CA VAL A 69 6.03 1.35 5.98
C VAL A 69 5.58 0.65 4.71
N LEU A 70 4.34 0.15 4.68
CA LEU A 70 3.81 -0.56 3.53
C LEU A 70 3.63 0.35 2.30
N SER A 71 3.25 1.62 2.50
CA SER A 71 3.16 2.64 1.44
C SER A 71 4.53 2.92 0.80
N VAL A 72 5.58 3.03 1.61
CA VAL A 72 6.97 3.17 1.11
C VAL A 72 7.40 1.90 0.37
N SER A 73 7.10 0.72 0.92
CA SER A 73 7.42 -0.56 0.27
C SER A 73 6.71 -0.72 -1.08
N SER A 74 5.47 -0.25 -1.22
CA SER A 74 4.72 -0.28 -2.48
C SER A 74 5.39 0.58 -3.57
N ALA A 75 5.74 1.83 -3.24
CA ALA A 75 6.43 2.71 -4.16
C ALA A 75 7.80 2.13 -4.57
N ALA A 76 8.51 1.51 -3.63
CA ALA A 76 9.78 0.84 -3.90
C ALA A 76 9.61 -0.39 -4.81
N ALA A 77 8.60 -1.24 -4.58
CA ALA A 77 8.33 -2.42 -5.39
C ALA A 77 8.08 -2.05 -6.86
N TRP A 78 7.25 -1.03 -7.10
CA TRP A 78 6.98 -0.53 -8.45
C TRP A 78 8.24 0.07 -9.11
N ALA A 79 9.02 0.86 -8.36
CA ALA A 79 10.24 1.47 -8.87
C ALA A 79 11.29 0.42 -9.25
N ILE A 80 11.48 -0.62 -8.42
CA ILE A 80 12.39 -1.73 -8.70
C ILE A 80 11.95 -2.49 -9.95
N GLY A 81 10.65 -2.77 -10.10
CA GLY A 81 10.09 -3.40 -11.29
C GLY A 81 10.30 -2.58 -12.56
N SER A 82 10.29 -1.25 -12.45
CA SER A 82 10.49 -0.32 -13.57
C SER A 82 11.93 -0.29 -14.11
N PHE A 83 12.92 -0.69 -13.30
CA PHE A 83 14.32 -0.82 -13.74
C PHE A 83 14.69 -2.24 -14.18
N ALA A 84 13.81 -3.23 -13.99
CA ALA A 84 14.07 -4.59 -14.42
C ALA A 84 14.09 -4.66 -15.96
N PRO A 85 15.18 -5.15 -16.57
CA PRO A 85 15.31 -5.17 -18.02
C PRO A 85 14.33 -6.19 -18.62
N LYS A 86 13.28 -5.71 -19.30
CA LYS A 86 12.38 -6.56 -20.10
C LYS A 86 12.27 -6.13 -21.56
N THR A 87 12.42 -4.85 -21.89
CA THR A 87 12.51 -4.32 -23.28
C THR A 87 12.64 -2.79 -23.36
N PHE A 88 12.25 -2.05 -22.32
CA PHE A 88 12.26 -0.58 -22.29
C PHE A 88 12.74 -0.08 -20.92
N VAL A 89 13.73 0.82 -20.90
CA VAL A 89 14.16 1.52 -19.68
C VAL A 89 13.47 2.87 -19.68
N ALA A 90 12.54 3.09 -18.75
CA ALA A 90 11.92 4.40 -18.59
C ALA A 90 12.98 5.43 -18.16
N HIS A 91 12.87 6.66 -18.67
CA HIS A 91 13.76 7.75 -18.30
C HIS A 91 13.73 7.94 -16.76
N PRO A 92 14.86 8.07 -16.05
CA PRO A 92 14.91 8.11 -14.59
C PRO A 92 13.97 9.14 -13.96
N LEU A 93 13.77 10.28 -14.61
CA LEU A 93 12.82 11.32 -14.18
C LEU A 93 11.36 10.82 -14.17
N ILE A 94 10.95 10.01 -15.15
CA ILE A 94 9.60 9.44 -15.22
C ILE A 94 9.41 8.42 -14.10
N VAL A 95 10.43 7.59 -13.84
CA VAL A 95 10.39 6.63 -12.72
C VAL A 95 10.31 7.38 -11.39
N GLY A 96 11.08 8.45 -11.21
CA GLY A 96 11.03 9.29 -10.01
C GLY A 96 9.67 9.96 -9.81
N TRP A 97 9.07 10.50 -10.87
CA TRP A 97 7.74 11.10 -10.84
C TRP A 97 6.66 10.09 -10.46
N ASN A 98 6.66 8.92 -11.08
CA ASN A 98 5.68 7.88 -10.80
C ASN A 98 5.84 7.31 -9.38
N ALA A 99 7.07 7.11 -8.91
CA ALA A 99 7.34 6.68 -7.54
C ALA A 99 6.85 7.74 -6.52
N LEU A 100 7.02 9.02 -6.82
CA LEU A 100 6.50 10.12 -6.00
C LEU A 100 4.96 10.09 -5.95
N MET A 101 4.29 9.91 -7.09
CA MET A 101 2.83 9.82 -7.15
C MET A 101 2.32 8.59 -6.39
N ALA A 102 2.93 7.42 -6.63
CA ALA A 102 2.64 6.16 -5.95
C ALA A 102 2.74 6.29 -4.42
N LEU A 103 3.83 6.90 -3.95
CA LEU A 103 4.04 7.17 -2.53
C LEU A 103 3.00 8.16 -2.00
N GLY A 104 2.77 9.27 -2.70
CA GLY A 104 1.82 10.31 -2.29
C GLY A 104 0.41 9.76 -2.09
N PHE A 105 -0.12 9.01 -3.06
CA PHE A 105 -1.43 8.38 -2.93
C PHE A 105 -1.48 7.39 -1.77
N SER A 106 -0.47 6.53 -1.66
CA SER A 106 -0.39 5.50 -0.62
C SER A 106 -0.25 6.08 0.79
N VAL A 107 0.43 7.23 0.93
CA VAL A 107 0.60 7.93 2.22
C VAL A 107 -0.67 8.67 2.62
N VAL A 108 -1.41 9.25 1.66
CA VAL A 108 -2.71 9.89 1.97
C VAL A 108 -3.73 8.88 2.52
N VAL A 109 -3.63 7.63 2.07
CA VAL A 109 -4.50 6.54 2.49
C VAL A 109 -4.08 5.90 3.82
N ALA A 110 -2.80 5.99 4.18
CA ALA A 110 -2.18 5.37 5.36
C ALA A 110 -2.44 6.12 6.67
#